data_AF-A0A503XND0-F1
#
_entry.id   AF-A0A503XND0-F1
#
_cell.length_a   1.000
_cell.length_b   1.000
_cell.length_c   1.000
_cell.angle_alpha   90.00
_cell.angle_beta   90.00
_cell.angle_gamma   90.00
#
_symmetry.space_group_name_H-M   'P 1'
#
loop_
_entity.id
_entity.type
_entity.pdbx_description
1 polymer ?
#
loop_
_entity_poly.entity_id
_entity_poly.type
_entity_poly.pdbx_seq_one_letter_code
_entity_poly.pdbx_strand_id
1 'polypeptide(L)' 'MEGTTKALLANKLIAIGLLLIGFLIFASGYRYGSPSSITVGCLLFAIGIILLIIKIARRNKPDSVA' A
#
# COMPACT_ATOMS: atom_id res chain seq x y z
N MET A 1 26.08 6.09 -0.38
CA MET A 1 24.72 6.68 -0.27
C MET A 1 23.73 6.17 -1.34
N GLU A 2 24.10 5.25 -2.25
CA GLU A 2 23.19 4.74 -3.29
C GLU A 2 22.13 3.74 -2.79
N GLY A 3 22.43 2.95 -1.76
CA GLY A 3 21.54 1.87 -1.29
C GLY A 3 20.24 2.37 -0.64
N THR A 4 20.29 3.50 0.08
CA THR A 4 19.15 4.04 0.85
C THR A 4 18.06 4.58 -0.08
N THR A 5 18.44 5.25 -1.17
CA THR A 5 17.50 5.79 -2.17
C THR A 5 16.78 4.67 -2.93
N LYS A 6 17.51 3.60 -3.28
CA LYS A 6 16.94 2.41 -3.94
C LYS A 6 15.92 1.72 -3.03
N ALA A 7 16.24 1.54 -1.75
CA ALA A 7 15.30 0.99 -0.76
C ALA A 7 14.07 1.90 -0.56
N LEU A 8 14.25 3.22 -0.58
CA LEU A 8 13.15 4.18 -0.42
C LEU A 8 12.15 4.14 -1.59
N LEU A 9 12.67 4.00 -2.82
CA LEU A 9 11.88 3.85 -4.04
C LEU A 9 11.20 2.49 -4.11
N ALA A 10 11.92 1.40 -3.81
CA ALA A 10 11.36 0.04 -3.75
C ALA A 10 10.16 -0.04 -2.78
N ASN A 11 10.30 0.49 -1.57
CA ASN A 11 9.19 0.52 -0.61
C ASN A 11 7.99 1.35 -1.08
N LYS A 12 8.18 2.31 -2.00
CA LYS A 12 7.08 3.10 -2.57
C LYS A 12 6.35 2.28 -3.65
N LEU A 13 7.12 1.60 -4.50
CA LEU A 13 6.61 0.71 -5.54
C LEU A 13 5.85 -0.48 -4.94
N ILE A 14 6.36 -1.07 -3.85
CA ILE A 14 5.67 -2.16 -3.14
C ILE A 14 4.31 -1.71 -2.61
N ALA A 15 4.25 -0.54 -1.96
CA ALA A 15 2.98 -0.01 -1.42
C ALA A 15 1.95 0.26 -2.53
N ILE A 16 2.40 0.85 -3.65
CA ILE A 16 1.55 1.08 -4.83
C ILE A 16 1.12 -0.25 -5.47
N GLY A 17 2.04 -1.21 -5.60
CA GLY A 17 1.75 -2.53 -6.13
C GLY A 17 0.71 -3.28 -5.31
N LEU A 18 0.82 -3.28 -3.98
CA LEU A 18 -0.17 -3.87 -3.08
C LEU A 18 -1.54 -3.20 -3.22
N LEU A 19 -1.59 -1.87 -3.35
CA LEU A 19 -2.82 -1.13 -3.59
C LEU A 19 -3.50 -1.57 -4.89
N LEU A 20 -2.74 -1.60 -5.99
CA LEU A 20 -3.26 -1.96 -7.32
C LEU A 20 -3.73 -3.41 -7.36
N ILE A 21 -2.92 -4.34 -6.84
CA ILE A 21 -3.26 -5.77 -6.81
C ILE A 21 -4.47 -6.00 -5.90
N GLY A 22 -4.49 -5.41 -4.70
CA GLY A 22 -5.62 -5.51 -3.78
C GLY A 22 -6.91 -4.99 -4.39
N PHE A 23 -6.86 -3.82 -5.06
CA PHE A 23 -8.00 -3.25 -5.77
C PHE A 23 -8.48 -4.14 -6.92
N LEU A 24 -7.57 -4.66 -7.74
CA LEU A 24 -7.93 -5.53 -8.87
C LEU A 24 -8.57 -6.84 -8.39
N ILE A 25 -8.01 -7.47 -7.36
CA ILE A 25 -8.58 -8.69 -6.77
C ILE A 25 -9.95 -8.39 -6.16
N PHE A 26 -10.10 -7.27 -5.47
CA PHE A 26 -11.37 -6.83 -4.90
C PHE A 26 -12.43 -6.61 -5.99
N ALA A 27 -12.11 -5.84 -7.02
CA ALA A 27 -13.02 -5.54 -8.13
C ALA A 27 -13.39 -6.79 -8.92
N SER A 28 -12.42 -7.70 -9.13
CA SER A 28 -12.68 -8.99 -9.77
C SER A 28 -13.57 -9.87 -8.90
N GLY A 29 -13.29 -9.97 -7.60
CA GLY A 29 -14.13 -10.70 -6.64
C GLY A 29 -15.57 -10.17 -6.59
N TYR A 30 -15.74 -8.85 -6.61
CA TYR A 30 -17.04 -8.20 -6.69
C TYR A 30 -17.78 -8.57 -7.99
N ARG A 31 -17.07 -8.56 -9.13
CA ARG A 31 -17.66 -8.90 -10.43
C ARG A 31 -18.10 -10.35 -10.53
N TYR A 32 -17.32 -11.29 -9.98
CA TYR A 32 -17.62 -12.72 -10.04
C TYR A 32 -18.43 -13.23 -8.84
N GLY A 33 -18.81 -12.35 -7.89
CA GLY A 33 -19.56 -12.73 -6.70
C GLY A 33 -18.82 -13.67 -5.75
N SER A 34 -17.49 -13.70 -5.80
CA SER A 34 -16.64 -14.58 -5.00
C SER A 34 -16.32 -13.94 -3.64
N PRO A 35 -16.90 -14.42 -2.51
CA PRO A 35 -16.73 -13.78 -1.21
C PRO A 35 -15.28 -13.83 -0.71
N SER A 36 -14.56 -14.90 -1.07
CA SER A 36 -13.15 -15.07 -0.72
C SER A 36 -12.27 -14.05 -1.45
N SER A 37 -12.49 -13.84 -2.75
CA SER A 37 -11.76 -12.85 -3.54
C SER A 37 -12.04 -11.43 -3.07
N ILE A 38 -13.28 -11.11 -2.70
CA ILE A 38 -13.64 -9.81 -2.10
C ILE A 38 -12.89 -9.59 -0.79
N THR A 39 -12.90 -10.59 0.10
CA THR A 39 -12.25 -10.50 1.41
C THR A 39 -10.74 -10.31 1.29
N VAL A 40 -10.09 -11.11 0.45
CA VAL A 40 -8.64 -11.04 0.20
C VAL A 40 -8.26 -9.72 -0.46
N GLY A 41 -9.02 -9.28 -1.47
CA GLY A 41 -8.79 -8.00 -2.14
C GLY A 41 -8.92 -6.81 -1.20
N CYS A 42 -9.95 -6.82 -0.34
CA CYS A 42 -10.18 -5.76 0.65
C CYS A 42 -9.03 -5.68 1.67
N LEU A 43 -8.58 -6.84 2.18
CA LEU A 43 -7.42 -6.92 3.10
C LEU A 43 -6.15 -6.36 2.46
N LEU A 44 -5.82 -6.80 1.24
CA LEU A 44 -4.62 -6.34 0.52
C LEU A 44 -4.69 -4.83 0.22
N PHE A 45 -5.86 -4.34 -0.17
CA PHE A 45 -6.09 -2.92 -0.43
C PHE A 45 -5.90 -2.09 0.85
N ALA A 46 -6.50 -2.49 1.97
CA ALA A 46 -6.36 -1.81 3.25
C ALA A 46 -4.91 -1.77 3.74
N ILE A 47 -4.16 -2.88 3.60
CA ILE A 47 -2.73 -2.93 3.93
C ILE A 47 -1.94 -1.94 3.06
N GLY A 48 -2.21 -1.89 1.75
CA GLY A 48 -1.59 -0.93 0.84
C GLY A 48 -1.83 0.53 1.25
N ILE A 49 -3.06 0.87 1.63
CA ILE A 49 -3.43 2.20 2.15
C ILE A 49 -2.65 2.52 3.43
N ILE A 50 -2.62 1.62 4.41
CA ILE A 50 -1.95 1.83 5.70
C ILE A 50 -0.45 2.09 5.50
N LEU A 51 0.22 1.31 4.65
CA LEU A 51 1.64 1.50 4.35
C LEU A 51 1.92 2.87 3.73
N LEU A 52 1.02 3.35 2.86
CA LEU A 52 1.09 4.68 2.27
C LEU A 52 0.91 5.79 3.31
N ILE A 53 -0.10 5.67 4.18
CA ILE A 53 -0.35 6.63 5.26
C ILE A 53 0.88 6.72 6.17
N ILE A 54 1.43 5.59 6.63
CA ILE A 54 2.63 5.56 7.48
C ILE A 54 3.81 6.22 6.77
N LYS A 55 3.96 6.02 5.46
CA LYS A 55 5.03 6.63 4.69
C LYS A 55 4.87 8.14 4.55
N ILE A 56 3.65 8.62 4.31
CA ILE A 56 3.34 10.05 4.25
C ILE A 56 3.54 10.68 5.63
N ALA A 57 3.03 10.07 6.69
CA ALA A 57 3.18 10.53 8.06
C ALA A 57 4.66 10.61 8.48
N ARG A 58 5.47 9.60 8.15
CA ARG A 58 6.93 9.64 8.39
C ARG A 58 7.64 10.74 7.61
N ARG A 59 7.21 11.03 6.38
CA ARG A 59 7.77 12.11 5.56
C ARG A 59 7.32 13.49 6.06
N ASN A 60 6.12 13.57 6.62
CA ASN A 60 5.52 14.81 7.13
C ASN A 60 5.76 15.01 8.63
N LYS A 61 6.62 14.23 9.29
CA LYS A 61 7.06 14.59 10.64
C LYS A 61 7.81 15.93 10.51
N PRO A 62 7.28 17.05 11.04
CA PRO A 62 8.12 18.21 11.22
C PRO A 62 9.24 17.76 12.15
N ASP A 63 10.48 18.12 11.83
CA ASP A 63 11.57 17.96 12.78
C ASP A 63 11.11 18.64 14.08
N SER A 64 10.77 17.85 15.09
CA SER A 64 10.43 18.35 16.42
C SER A 64 11.75 18.78 17.06
N VAL A 65 12.33 19.84 16.52
CA VAL A 65 13.30 20.68 17.20
C VAL A 65 12.51 21.71 17.99
N ALA A 66 12.18 21.33 19.23
CA ALA A 66 11.86 22.24 20.31
C ALA A 66 12.33 21.59 21.62
#